data_AF-A0A2H0A8K6-F1
#
_entry.id   AF-A0A2H0A8K6-F1
#
_cell.length_a   1.000
_cell.length_b   1.000
_cell.length_c   1.000
_cell.angle_alpha   90.00
_cell.angle_beta   90.00
_cell.angle_gamma   90.00
#
_symmetry.space_group_name_H-M   'P 1'
#
loop_
_entity.id
_entity.type
_entity.pdbx_description
1 polymer ?
#
loop_
_entity_poly.entity_id
_entity_poly.type
_entity_poly.pdbx_seq_one_letter_code
_entity_poly.pdbx_strand_id
1 'polypeptide(L)'
;MQIFLKIIFSVIIILIATAMGKKMPTTAGLVGVMPLTGVLVLVWVHLENKGDPEIMQNFAKGALWGILPTMLFFLTAFFCFKKNFPLPMVLVCGFGVWLAAALIHQWALK
;
A
#
# COMPACT_ATOMS: atom_id res chain seq x y z
N MET A 1 -7.27 -23.72 9.95
CA MET A 1 -6.85 -22.85 11.08
C MET A 1 -6.07 -21.60 10.65
N GLN A 2 -5.09 -21.67 9.74
CA GLN A 2 -4.28 -20.49 9.38
C GLN A 2 -5.06 -19.36 8.67
N ILE A 3 -6.04 -19.68 7.83
CA ILE A 3 -6.84 -18.68 7.10
C ILE A 3 -7.68 -17.81 8.05
N PHE A 4 -8.34 -18.43 9.03
CA PHE A 4 -9.14 -17.71 10.03
C PHE A 4 -8.28 -16.72 10.83
N LEU A 5 -7.08 -17.11 11.24
CA LEU A 5 -6.17 -16.24 11.98
C LEU A 5 -5.73 -15.03 11.13
N LYS A 6 -5.40 -15.27 9.85
CA LYS A 6 -5.03 -14.21 8.89
C LYS A 6 -6.18 -13.22 8.71
N ILE A 7 -7.41 -13.71 8.55
CA ILE A 7 -8.61 -12.86 8.40
C ILE A 7 -8.82 -11.99 9.65
N ILE A 8 -8.78 -12.59 10.85
CA ILE A 8 -8.99 -11.85 12.10
C ILE A 8 -7.96 -10.73 12.25
N PHE A 9 -6.68 -11.02 12.01
CA PHE A 9 -5.63 -10.00 12.07
C PHE A 9 -5.85 -8.87 11.06
N SER A 10 -6.17 -9.18 9.81
CA SER A 10 -6.45 -8.16 8.79
C SER A 10 -7.65 -7.29 9.18
N VAL A 11 -8.74 -7.89 9.66
CA VAL A 11 -9.95 -7.16 10.08
C VAL A 11 -9.66 -6.26 11.27
N ILE A 12 -8.93 -6.73 12.29
CA ILE A 12 -8.57 -5.93 13.46
C ILE A 12 -7.80 -4.67 13.04
N ILE A 13 -6.82 -4.80 12.15
CA ILE A 13 -6.02 -3.65 11.70
C ILE A 13 -6.90 -2.63 10.96
N ILE A 14 -7.81 -3.09 10.09
CA ILE A 14 -8.77 -2.21 9.40
C ILE A 14 -9.70 -1.50 10.39
N LEU A 15 -10.21 -2.22 11.40
CA LEU A 15 -11.10 -1.64 12.41
C LEU A 15 -10.37 -0.59 13.27
N ILE A 16 -9.12 -0.84 13.64
CA ILE A 16 -8.30 0.13 14.36
C ILE A 16 -8.10 1.39 13.50
N ALA A 17 -7.70 1.22 12.23
CA ALA A 17 -7.47 2.34 11.32
C ALA A 17 -8.74 3.19 11.12
N THR A 18 -9.90 2.56 10.91
CA THR A 18 -11.17 3.26 10.70
C THR A 18 -11.70 3.93 11.97
N ALA A 19 -11.52 3.30 13.14
CA ALA A 19 -11.85 3.91 14.43
C ALA A 19 -11.00 5.17 14.69
N MET A 20 -9.71 5.11 14.38
CA MET A 20 -8.80 6.25 14.49
C MET A 20 -9.16 7.36 13.50
N GLY A 21 -9.67 7.03 12.31
CA GLY A 21 -10.03 8.02 11.27
C GLY A 21 -11.02 9.08 11.73
N LYS A 22 -11.89 8.77 12.69
CA LYS A 22 -12.89 9.72 13.24
C LYS A 22 -12.29 10.77 14.17
N LYS A 23 -11.23 10.43 14.92
CA LYS A 23 -10.64 11.31 15.96
C LYS A 23 -9.26 11.84 15.57
N MET A 24 -8.47 11.05 14.84
CA MET A 24 -7.08 11.29 14.48
C MET A 24 -6.84 10.89 13.00
N PRO A 25 -7.37 11.65 12.04
CA PRO A 25 -7.33 11.29 10.62
C PRO A 25 -5.90 11.20 10.06
N THR A 26 -4.96 12.01 10.55
CA THR A 26 -3.55 11.94 10.17
C THR A 26 -2.90 10.62 10.58
N THR A 27 -3.15 10.18 11.82
CA THR A 27 -2.64 8.90 12.33
C THR A 27 -3.34 7.71 11.66
N ALA A 28 -4.64 7.83 11.37
CA ALA A 28 -5.36 6.83 10.59
C ALA A 28 -4.79 6.68 9.17
N GLY A 29 -4.40 7.79 8.54
CA GLY A 29 -3.68 7.79 7.27
C GLY A 29 -2.33 7.07 7.37
N LEU A 30 -1.54 7.35 8.41
CA LEU A 30 -0.27 6.67 8.67
C LEU A 30 -0.45 5.15 8.83
N VAL A 31 -1.45 4.71 9.61
CA VAL A 31 -1.78 3.29 9.77
C VAL A 31 -2.25 2.69 8.44
N GLY A 32 -3.02 3.44 7.65
CA GLY A 32 -3.51 3.01 6.34
C GLY A 32 -2.41 2.79 5.30
N VAL A 33 -1.28 3.49 5.40
CA VAL A 33 -0.13 3.33 4.49
C VAL A 33 0.99 2.46 5.06
N MET A 34 0.84 1.93 6.28
CA MET A 34 1.85 1.01 6.84
C MET A 34 2.05 -0.20 5.91
N PRO A 35 3.30 -0.65 5.70
CA PRO A 35 3.63 -1.74 4.79
C PRO A 35 3.30 -3.12 5.41
N LEU A 36 2.10 -3.31 5.94
CA LEU A 36 1.69 -4.54 6.64
C LEU A 36 1.74 -5.74 5.69
N THR A 37 1.15 -5.58 4.51
CA THR A 37 1.21 -6.58 3.44
C THR A 37 2.65 -6.79 2.97
N GLY A 38 3.42 -5.71 2.79
CA GLY A 38 4.83 -5.76 2.41
C GLY A 38 5.68 -6.56 3.39
N VAL A 39 5.52 -6.33 4.70
CA VAL A 39 6.24 -7.06 5.77
C VAL A 39 5.83 -8.52 5.79
N LEU A 40 4.53 -8.83 5.68
CA LEU A 40 4.06 -10.21 5.65
C LEU A 40 4.64 -10.97 4.45
N VAL A 41 4.65 -10.36 3.26
CA VAL A 41 5.23 -10.96 2.05
C VAL A 41 6.75 -11.10 2.20
N LEU A 42 7.44 -10.11 2.76
CA LEU A 42 8.88 -10.17 3.00
C LEU A 42 9.26 -11.36 3.91
N VAL A 43 8.52 -11.58 4.99
CA VAL A 43 8.73 -12.71 5.89
C VAL A 43 8.54 -14.04 5.17
N TRP A 44 7.48 -14.16 4.35
CA TRP A 44 7.27 -15.38 3.56
C TRP A 44 8.35 -15.62 2.53
N VAL A 45 8.71 -14.59 1.76
CA VAL A 45 9.78 -14.64 0.76
C VAL A 45 11.11 -15.02 1.42
N HIS A 46 11.40 -14.51 2.62
CA HIS A 46 12.57 -14.92 3.39
C HIS A 46 12.52 -16.40 3.77
N LEU A 47 11.40 -16.88 4.33
CA LEU A 47 11.24 -18.27 4.77
C LEU A 47 11.31 -19.27 3.59
N GLU A 48 10.68 -18.95 2.47
CA GLU A 48 10.63 -19.80 1.28
C GLU A 48 11.98 -19.89 0.56
N ASN A 49 12.73 -18.78 0.53
CA ASN A 49 14.02 -18.69 -0.16
C ASN A 49 15.21 -18.83 0.79
N LYS A 50 15.00 -19.31 2.02
CA LYS A 50 16.03 -19.50 3.05
C LYS A 50 16.91 -18.26 3.30
N GLY A 51 16.32 -17.08 3.12
CA GLY A 51 17.02 -15.81 3.29
C GLY A 51 18.06 -15.49 2.21
N ASP A 52 17.90 -16.02 0.99
CA ASP A 52 18.75 -15.66 -0.16
C ASP A 52 18.90 -14.13 -0.31
N PRO A 53 20.13 -13.57 -0.20
CA PRO A 53 20.33 -12.12 -0.20
C PRO A 53 19.93 -11.45 -1.51
N GLU A 54 20.11 -12.10 -2.66
CA GLU A 54 19.79 -11.54 -3.98
C GLU A 54 18.27 -11.41 -4.13
N ILE A 55 17.52 -12.45 -3.74
CA ILE A 55 16.06 -12.42 -3.77
C ILE A 55 15.52 -11.37 -2.79
N MET A 56 16.09 -11.26 -1.59
CA MET A 56 15.67 -10.24 -0.62
C MET A 56 15.95 -8.82 -1.12
N GLN A 57 17.10 -8.59 -1.73
CA GLN A 57 17.47 -7.29 -2.33
C GLN A 57 16.53 -6.92 -3.47
N ASN A 58 16.22 -7.87 -4.37
CA ASN A 58 15.30 -7.65 -5.48
C ASN A 58 13.88 -7.37 -4.99
N PHE A 59 13.40 -8.09 -3.96
CA PHE A 59 12.11 -7.81 -3.33
C PHE A 59 12.08 -6.40 -2.72
N ALA A 60 13.08 -6.05 -1.92
CA ALA A 60 13.18 -4.73 -1.28
C ALA A 60 13.25 -3.60 -2.32
N LYS A 61 14.02 -3.78 -3.40
CA LYS A 61 14.09 -2.85 -4.53
C LYS A 61 12.72 -2.70 -5.20
N GLY A 62 12.04 -3.80 -5.52
CA GLY A 62 10.71 -3.78 -6.10
C GLY A 62 9.68 -3.07 -5.22
N ALA A 63 9.70 -3.34 -3.91
CA ALA A 63 8.84 -2.69 -2.93
C ALA A 63 9.13 -1.19 -2.82
N LEU A 64 10.41 -0.80 -2.76
CA LEU A 64 10.84 0.60 -2.67
C LEU A 64 10.30 1.42 -3.85
N TRP A 65 10.44 0.90 -5.07
CA TRP A 65 9.93 1.58 -6.25
C TRP A 65 8.40 1.52 -6.36
N GLY A 66 7.76 0.46 -5.86
CA GLY A 66 6.30 0.37 -5.76
C GLY A 66 5.65 1.40 -4.83
N ILE A 67 6.42 2.01 -3.92
CA ILE A 67 5.94 3.14 -3.09
C ILE A 67 5.67 4.36 -3.96
N LEU A 68 6.42 4.59 -5.05
CA LEU A 68 6.28 5.79 -5.88
C LEU A 68 4.89 5.93 -6.53
N PRO A 69 4.33 4.92 -7.23
CA PRO A 69 2.94 4.96 -7.69
C PRO A 69 1.94 5.21 -6.57
N THR A 70 2.15 4.61 -5.40
CA THR A 70 1.28 4.74 -4.23
C THR A 70 1.31 6.17 -3.66
N MET A 71 2.48 6.81 -3.61
CA MET A 71 2.60 8.22 -3.24
C MET A 71 1.83 9.13 -4.21
N LEU A 72 1.92 8.88 -5.52
CA LEU A 72 1.20 9.66 -6.53
C LEU A 72 -0.31 9.49 -6.42
N PHE A 73 -0.80 8.29 -6.07
CA PHE A 73 -2.22 8.07 -5.74
C PHE A 73 -2.68 8.99 -4.61
N PHE A 74 -1.98 8.97 -3.46
CA PHE A 74 -2.38 9.76 -2.29
C PHE A 74 -2.22 11.26 -2.53
N LEU A 75 -1.22 11.68 -3.30
CA LEU A 75 -1.06 13.07 -3.73
C LEU A 75 -2.26 13.54 -4.56
N THR A 76 -2.67 12.72 -5.53
CA THR A 76 -3.85 12.99 -6.37
C THR A 76 -5.10 13.04 -5.51
N ALA A 77 -5.27 12.07 -4.60
CA ALA A 77 -6.40 12.03 -3.70
C ALA A 77 -6.49 13.28 -2.80
N PHE A 78 -5.37 13.71 -2.24
CA PHE A 78 -5.27 14.93 -1.44
C PHE A 78 -5.74 16.17 -2.22
N PHE A 79 -5.25 16.35 -3.45
CA PHE A 79 -5.66 17.49 -4.29
C PHE A 79 -7.11 17.41 -4.74
N CYS A 80 -7.63 16.21 -5.06
CA CYS A 80 -9.04 16.02 -5.40
C CYS A 80 -9.95 16.35 -4.22
N PHE A 81 -9.63 15.89 -3.01
CA PHE A 81 -10.39 16.22 -1.81
C PHE A 81 -10.29 17.71 -1.45
N LYS A 82 -9.13 18.35 -1.67
CA LYS A 82 -8.99 19.81 -1.53
C LYS A 82 -9.93 20.59 -2.47
N LYS A 83 -10.30 20.01 -3.62
CA LYS A 83 -11.28 20.57 -4.56
C LYS A 83 -12.72 20.12 -4.29
N ASN A 84 -12.99 19.45 -3.17
CA ASN A 84 -14.31 18.91 -2.80
C ASN A 84 -14.88 17.91 -3.82
N PHE A 85 -14.03 17.18 -4.56
CA PHE A 85 -14.51 16.13 -5.44
C PHE A 85 -15.07 14.93 -4.65
N PRO A 86 -16.13 14.27 -5.17
CA PRO A 86 -16.73 13.12 -4.51
C PRO A 86 -15.78 11.91 -4.58
N LEU A 87 -15.87 11.02 -3.59
CA LEU A 87 -15.00 9.84 -3.47
C LEU A 87 -14.86 9.02 -4.76
N PRO A 88 -15.93 8.70 -5.53
CA PRO A 88 -15.79 7.94 -6.76
C PRO A 88 -14.86 8.61 -7.78
N MET A 89 -14.95 9.93 -7.92
CA MET A 89 -14.08 10.69 -8.83
C MET A 89 -12.63 10.68 -8.34
N VAL A 90 -12.43 10.81 -7.02
CA VAL A 90 -11.11 10.73 -6.40
C VAL A 90 -10.45 9.37 -6.67
N LEU A 91 -11.21 8.28 -6.53
CA LEU A 91 -10.72 6.93 -6.80
C LEU A 91 -10.36 6.75 -8.27
N VAL A 92 -11.21 7.19 -9.20
CA VAL A 92 -10.92 7.08 -10.65
C VAL A 92 -9.65 7.86 -11.01
N CYS A 93 -9.52 9.12 -10.58
CA CYS A 93 -8.33 9.91 -10.85
C CYS A 93 -7.09 9.32 -10.19
N GLY A 94 -7.18 8.94 -8.92
CA GLY A 94 -6.08 8.37 -8.14
C GLY A 94 -5.57 7.06 -8.74
N PHE A 95 -6.46 6.10 -9.02
CA PHE A 95 -6.08 4.84 -9.65
C PHE A 95 -5.61 5.02 -11.09
N GLY A 96 -6.14 6.00 -11.83
CA GLY A 96 -5.64 6.35 -13.16
C GLY A 96 -4.18 6.82 -13.12
N VAL A 97 -3.84 7.73 -12.20
CA VAL A 97 -2.46 8.19 -11.99
C VAL A 97 -1.56 7.05 -11.50
N TRP A 98 -2.04 6.25 -10.54
CA TRP A 98 -1.31 5.09 -10.02
C TRP A 98 -0.96 4.10 -11.14
N LEU A 99 -1.93 3.76 -11.99
CA LEU A 99 -1.76 2.79 -13.06
C LEU A 99 -0.79 3.31 -14.13
N ALA A 100 -0.91 4.59 -14.51
CA ALA A 100 0.05 5.22 -15.41
C ALA A 100 1.48 5.17 -14.83
N ALA A 101 1.67 5.51 -13.56
CA ALA A 101 2.96 5.43 -12.89
C ALA A 101 3.49 4.00 -12.78
N ALA A 102 2.61 3.03 -12.48
CA ALA A 102 2.97 1.62 -12.39
C ALA A 102 3.41 1.04 -13.74
N LEU A 103 2.75 1.44 -14.84
CA LEU A 103 3.13 1.05 -16.21
C LEU A 103 4.49 1.64 -16.61
N ILE A 104 4.70 2.93 -16.36
CA ILE A 104 6.00 3.60 -16.61
C ILE A 104 7.11 2.88 -15.83
N HIS A 105 6.84 2.55 -14.57
CA HIS A 105 7.77 1.83 -13.71
C HIS A 105 8.09 0.41 -14.23
N GLN A 106 7.08 -0.37 -14.63
CA GLN A 106 7.31 -1.71 -15.21
C GLN A 106 8.08 -1.65 -16.52
N TRP A 107 7.89 -0.59 -17.31
CA TRP A 107 8.64 -0.38 -18.54
C TRP A 107 10.09 0.03 -18.27
N ALA A 108 10.34 0.81 -17.22
CA ALA A 108 11.68 1.29 -16.85
C ALA A 108 12.55 0.27 -16.09
N LEU A 109 11.94 -0.72 -15.43
CA LEU A 109 12.64 -1.81 -14.73
C LEU A 109 12.76 -3.11 -15.54
N LYS A 110 12.22 -3.15 -16.77
CA LYS A 110 12.55 -4.17 -17.78
C LYS A 110 13.89 -3.87 -18.41
#